data_AF-A0A151RX47-F1
#
_entry.id   AF-A0A151RX47-F1
#
_cell.length_a   1.000
_cell.length_b   1.000
_cell.length_c   1.000
_cell.angle_alpha   90.00
_cell.angle_beta   90.00
_cell.angle_gamma   90.00
#
_symmetry.space_group_name_H-M   'P 1'
#
loop_
_entity.id
_entity.type
_entity.pdbx_description
1 polymer ?
#
loop_
_entity_poly.entity_id
_entity_poly.type
_entity_poly.pdbx_seq_one_letter_code
_entity_poly.pdbx_strand_id
1 'polypeptide(L)' 'MDKVQVRENLTYEKRPVAVADHKLKKLRGKSISLVKILWDAATGEATWEVESQF' A
#
# COMPACT_ATOMS: atom_id res chain seq x y z
N MET A 1 17.19 6.88 -26.50
CA MET A 1 16.95 5.54 -25.93
C MET A 1 17.41 5.58 -24.49
N ASP A 2 16.49 5.90 -23.59
CA ASP A 2 16.78 6.01 -22.17
C ASP A 2 17.06 4.62 -21.60
N LYS A 3 18.32 4.38 -21.25
CA LYS A 3 18.75 3.15 -20.59
C LYS A 3 18.18 3.15 -19.18
N VAL A 4 17.21 2.28 -18.93
CA VAL A 4 16.73 2.03 -17.56
C VAL A 4 17.91 1.46 -16.76
N GLN A 5 18.41 2.22 -15.78
CA GLN A 5 19.44 1.74 -14.86
C GLN A 5 18.77 0.79 -13.85
N VAL A 6 18.94 -0.51 -14.07
CA VAL A 6 18.46 -1.54 -13.13
C VAL A 6 19.39 -1.54 -11.92
N ARG A 7 18.83 -1.30 -10.73
CA ARG A 7 19.56 -1.47 -9.46
C ARG A 7 19.85 -2.96 -9.28
N GLU A 8 21.08 -3.31 -8.87
CA GLU A 8 21.53 -4.71 -8.68
C GLU A 8 20.63 -5.51 -7.72
N ASN A 9 19.90 -4.82 -6.84
CA ASN A 9 18.98 -5.44 -5.89
C ASN A 9 17.61 -5.82 -6.48
N LEU A 10 17.35 -5.59 -7.77
CA LEU A 10 16.08 -5.87 -8.47
C LEU A 10 14.82 -5.36 -7.73
N THR A 11 14.98 -4.43 -6.79
CA THR A 11 13.87 -3.83 -6.06
C THR A 11 13.41 -2.57 -6.79
N TYR A 12 12.10 -2.38 -6.86
CA TYR A 12 11.50 -1.16 -7.37
C TYR A 12 10.56 -0.57 -6.31
N GLU A 13 10.63 0.74 -6.13
CA GLU A 13 9.74 1.46 -5.22
C GLU A 13 8.37 1.63 -5.89
N LYS A 14 7.39 0.84 -5.47
CA LYS A 14 6.02 0.99 -5.95
C LYS A 14 5.36 2.20 -5.27
N ARG A 15 4.72 3.06 -6.07
CA ARG A 15 3.97 4.21 -5.55
C ARG A 15 2.48 3.84 -5.44
N PRO A 16 1.81 4.25 -4.35
CA PRO A 16 0.38 4.00 -4.22
C PRO A 16 -0.40 4.79 -5.27
N VAL A 17 -1.44 4.18 -5.83
CA VAL A 17 -2.34 4.79 -6.81
C VAL A 17 -3.39 5.64 -6.09
N ALA A 18 -4.04 5.06 -5.08
CA ALA A 18 -5.11 5.71 -4.32
C ALA A 18 -5.36 5.00 -2.99
N VAL A 19 -6.00 5.69 -2.06
CA VAL A 19 -6.68 5.05 -0.94
C VAL A 19 -7.99 4.47 -1.44
N ALA A 20 -8.15 3.16 -1.28
CA ALA A 20 -9.30 2.41 -1.76
C ALA A 20 -10.41 2.29 -0.72
N ASP A 21 -10.08 2.24 0.58
CA ASP A 21 -11.06 2.03 1.66
C ASP A 21 -10.47 2.37 3.05
N HIS A 22 -11.34 2.54 4.05
CA HIS A 22 -10.97 2.68 5.46
C HIS A 22 -11.75 1.67 6.31
N LYS A 23 -11.10 1.09 7.31
CA LYS A 23 -11.73 0.10 8.19
C LYS A 23 -11.27 0.25 9.63
N LEU A 24 -12.23 0.36 10.53
CA LEU A 24 -11.98 0.24 11.97
C LEU A 24 -12.10 -1.22 12.41
N LYS A 25 -10.99 -1.82 12.87
CA LYS A 25 -10.98 -3.16 13.44
C LYS A 25 -10.96 -3.08 14.96
N LYS A 26 -12.00 -3.65 15.60
CA LYS A 26 -12.05 -3.82 17.04
C LYS A 26 -11.29 -5.09 17.43
N LEU A 27 -10.33 -4.96 18.32
CA LEU A 27 -9.58 -6.03 18.97
C LEU A 27 -10.02 -6.12 20.43
N ARG A 28 -9.51 -7.11 21.18
CA ARG A 28 -9.79 -7.22 22.62
C ARG A 28 -9.24 -6.00 23.36
N GLY A 29 -10.13 -5.06 23.69
CA GLY A 29 -9.83 -3.84 24.46
C GLY A 29 -9.24 -2.68 23.66
N LYS A 30 -9.05 -2.79 22.34
CA LYS A 30 -8.47 -1.73 21.50
C LYS A 30 -9.17 -1.62 20.15
N SER A 31 -9.04 -0.46 19.51
CA SER A 31 -9.44 -0.25 18.11
C SER A 31 -8.19 0.06 17.30
N ILE A 32 -8.11 -0.46 16.07
CA ILE A 32 -7.09 -0.05 15.10
C ILE A 32 -7.78 0.39 13.82
N SER A 33 -7.42 1.57 13.33
CA SER A 33 -7.84 2.04 12.02
C SER A 33 -6.87 1.52 10.97
N LEU A 34 -7.44 0.96 9.91
CA LEU A 34 -6.72 0.45 8.76
C LEU A 34 -7.14 1.24 7.52
N VAL A 35 -6.18 1.52 6.66
CA VAL A 35 -6.39 2.11 5.34
C VAL A 35 -6.03 1.07 4.28
N LYS A 36 -6.89 0.91 3.27
CA LYS A 36 -6.61 0.05 2.13
C LYS A 36 -5.96 0.89 1.04
N ILE A 37 -4.77 0.51 0.61
CA ILE A 37 -3.99 1.22 -0.39
C ILE A 37 -4.00 0.40 -1.68
N LEU A 38 -4.43 1.01 -2.78
CA LEU A 38 -4.36 0.42 -4.11
C LEU A 38 -2.98 0.71 -4.69
N TRP A 39 -2.25 -0.35 -5.05
CA TRP A 39 -0.93 -0.26 -5.66
C TRP A 39 -0.99 -0.40 -7.17
N ASP A 40 -1.98 -1.11 -7.68
CA ASP A 40 -2.17 -1.31 -9.11
C ASP A 40 -3.66 -1.48 -9.43
N ALA A 41 -4.20 -0.53 -10.19
CA ALA A 41 -5.60 -0.54 -10.62
C ALA A 41 -5.89 -1.59 -11.70
N ALA A 42 -4.88 -1.99 -12.50
CA ALA A 42 -5.05 -2.96 -13.56
C ALA A 42 -5.16 -4.39 -13.00
N THR A 43 -4.35 -4.71 -11.98
CA THR A 43 -4.38 -6.03 -11.32
C THR A 43 -5.29 -6.07 -10.09
N GLY A 44 -5.69 -4.90 -9.57
CA GLY A 44 -6.44 -4.79 -8.32
C GLY A 44 -5.60 -5.05 -7.07
N GLU A 45 -4.27 -5.01 -7.20
CA GLU A 45 -3.35 -5.23 -6.08
C GLU A 45 -3.51 -4.15 -5.02
N ALA A 46 -3.84 -4.55 -3.79
CA ALA A 46 -4.04 -3.65 -2.68
C ALA A 46 -3.61 -4.29 -1.35
N THR A 47 -3.09 -3.47 -0.42
CA THR A 47 -2.74 -3.90 0.95
C THR A 47 -3.54 -3.11 1.98
N TRP A 48 -3.66 -3.65 3.20
CA TRP A 48 -4.20 -2.94 4.36
C TRP A 48 -3.06 -2.51 5.25
N GLU A 49 -2.95 -1.21 5.53
CA GLU A 49 -1.94 -0.64 6.41
C GLU A 49 -2.57 0.08 7.58
N VAL A 50 -1.80 0.33 8.64
CA VAL A 50 -2.29 1.02 9.82
C VAL A 50 -2.34 2.52 9.53
N GLU A 51 -3.52 3.13 9.69
CA GLU A 51 -3.74 4.53 9.32
C GLU A 51 -2.84 5.50 10.11
N SER A 52 -2.41 5.16 11.33
CA SER A 52 -1.49 6.00 12.11
C SER A 52 -0.04 6.01 11.60
N GLN A 53 0.29 5.17 10.61
CA GLN A 53 1.62 5.10 9.98
C GLN A 53 1.66 5.86 8.65
N PHE A 54 0.51 6.39 8.21
CA PHE A 54 0.33 7.27 7.07
C PHE A 54 0.34 8.73 7.51
#